data_AF-A0A060N9K5-F1
#
_entry.id   AF-A0A060N9K5-F1
#
_cell.length_a   1.000
_cell.length_b   1.000
_cell.length_c   1.000
_cell.angle_alpha   90.00
_cell.angle_beta   90.00
_cell.angle_gamma   90.00
#
_symmetry.space_group_name_H-M   'P 1'
#
loop_
_entity.id
_entity.type
_entity.pdbx_description
1 polymer ?
#
loop_
_entity_poly.entity_id
_entity_poly.type
_entity_poly.pdbx_seq_one_letter_code
_entity_poly.pdbx_strand_id
1 'polypeptide(L)'
;MKDFNKDNIIDAEFTNIEDDINDKDTKTRLIRGEPLFYTTTQVSEMVGVEPSTIRFWSKRFENLLDIEVSNKNKQYKKTDVEKLKFIKKLAKEDGLTLQQVEDYCSSKGFDMNEIEQSVVDSSNPLAIQTIMAALTVEIDKKLNSFSNELLNKIDEKQKNGVLIQQEMNDKLHETIALTVDEIVSEKLDKSVSEFKSYVDEKERQATSRDIEMIDMLKNNMEERKKQQEELEAEKKKSFLGRLFGK
;
A
#
# COMPACT_ATOMS: atom_id res chain seq x y z
N MET A 1 -66.10 30.72 -72.51
CA MET A 1 -67.16 29.83 -72.00
C MET A 1 -67.47 28.84 -73.09
N LYS A 2 -67.06 27.58 -72.94
CA LYS A 2 -67.50 26.47 -73.79
C LYS A 2 -67.83 25.32 -72.85
N ASP A 3 -69.08 24.92 -72.95
CA ASP A 3 -69.80 24.05 -72.06
C ASP A 3 -69.37 22.59 -72.19
N PHE A 4 -69.41 21.90 -71.06
CA PHE A 4 -69.25 20.46 -70.97
C PHE A 4 -70.48 19.77 -71.56
N ASN A 5 -70.28 18.95 -72.60
CA ASN A 5 -71.30 18.00 -73.03
C ASN A 5 -71.11 16.69 -72.25
N LYS A 6 -72.05 16.46 -71.34
CA LYS A 6 -72.36 15.20 -70.67
C LYS A 6 -73.01 14.29 -71.72
N ASP A 7 -72.63 13.01 -71.73
CA ASP A 7 -73.48 11.85 -72.00
C ASP A 7 -72.72 10.74 -72.73
N ASN A 8 -72.25 9.76 -71.97
CA ASN A 8 -72.47 8.34 -72.23
C ASN A 8 -71.94 7.55 -71.03
N ILE A 9 -72.80 7.46 -70.02
CA ILE A 9 -72.68 6.53 -68.91
C ILE A 9 -73.15 5.18 -69.46
N ILE A 10 -72.27 4.19 -69.47
CA ILE A 10 -72.65 2.79 -69.65
C ILE A 10 -72.46 2.13 -68.29
N ASP A 11 -73.59 1.71 -67.72
CA ASP A 11 -73.67 0.94 -66.48
C ASP A 11 -72.99 -0.42 -66.70
N ALA A 12 -71.89 -0.66 -65.98
CA ALA A 12 -71.35 -1.99 -65.78
C ALA A 12 -71.64 -2.39 -64.33
N GLU A 13 -72.40 -3.47 -64.18
CA GLU A 13 -72.89 -4.03 -62.94
C GLU A 13 -71.75 -4.30 -61.94
N PHE A 14 -71.90 -3.77 -60.73
CA PHE A 14 -71.01 -4.04 -59.61
C PHE A 14 -71.28 -5.44 -59.05
N THR A 15 -70.34 -6.37 -59.23
CA THR A 15 -70.23 -7.50 -58.31
C THR A 15 -69.57 -7.00 -57.02
N ASN A 16 -70.36 -6.95 -55.95
CA ASN A 16 -69.87 -6.72 -54.59
C ASN A 16 -68.89 -7.84 -54.22
N ILE A 17 -67.60 -7.55 -54.26
CA ILE A 17 -66.61 -8.26 -53.47
C ILE A 17 -66.54 -7.49 -52.15
N GLU A 18 -67.08 -8.09 -51.11
CA GLU A 18 -66.88 -7.63 -49.73
C GLU A 18 -65.40 -7.81 -49.37
N ASP A 19 -64.58 -6.81 -49.65
CA ASP A 19 -63.31 -6.63 -48.96
C ASP A 19 -63.57 -5.74 -47.76
N ASP A 20 -63.96 -6.38 -46.67
CA ASP A 20 -64.10 -5.82 -45.34
C ASP A 20 -62.69 -5.50 -44.79
N ILE A 21 -62.05 -4.46 -45.36
CA ILE A 21 -60.78 -3.92 -44.86
C ILE A 21 -61.13 -2.74 -43.95
N ASN A 22 -61.54 -3.10 -42.73
CA ASN A 22 -61.41 -2.22 -41.58
C ASN A 22 -59.93 -2.20 -41.14
N ASP A 23 -59.06 -1.58 -41.94
CA ASP A 23 -57.64 -1.42 -41.63
C ASP A 23 -57.39 -0.04 -41.02
N LYS A 24 -57.52 0.02 -39.70
CA LYS A 24 -57.02 1.09 -38.85
C LYS A 24 -55.52 0.87 -38.52
N ASP A 25 -54.68 0.43 -39.44
CA ASP A 25 -53.23 0.44 -39.24
C ASP A 25 -52.48 0.83 -40.53
N THR A 26 -52.45 2.13 -40.82
CA THR A 26 -51.55 2.72 -41.84
C THR A 26 -50.08 2.77 -41.40
N LYS A 27 -49.60 1.78 -40.63
CA LYS A 27 -48.19 1.51 -40.36
C LYS A 27 -47.97 0.04 -40.71
N THR A 28 -47.53 -0.33 -41.91
CA THR A 28 -46.14 -0.17 -42.34
C THR A 28 -46.06 -0.70 -43.76
N ARG A 29 -45.81 0.14 -44.77
CA ARG A 29 -45.32 -0.37 -46.05
C ARG A 29 -43.88 -0.81 -45.81
N LEU A 30 -43.63 -2.12 -45.78
CA LEU A 30 -42.28 -2.67 -45.62
C LEU A 30 -41.51 -2.41 -46.93
N ILE A 31 -40.80 -1.27 -46.98
CA ILE A 31 -39.87 -0.97 -48.07
C ILE A 31 -38.59 -1.78 -47.77
N ARG A 32 -38.18 -2.66 -48.70
CA ARG A 32 -36.91 -3.39 -48.58
C ARG A 32 -35.74 -2.41 -48.81
N GLY A 33 -35.25 -1.79 -47.74
CA GLY A 33 -34.07 -0.90 -47.71
C GLY A 33 -34.15 0.14 -46.58
N GLU A 34 -33.00 0.63 -46.10
CA GLU A 34 -33.00 1.78 -45.18
C GLU A 34 -33.58 3.00 -45.93
N PRO A 35 -34.57 3.71 -45.34
CA PRO A 35 -35.12 4.89 -45.99
C PRO A 35 -34.04 5.96 -46.12
N LEU A 36 -33.92 6.56 -47.30
CA LEU A 36 -32.92 7.60 -47.56
C LEU A 36 -33.18 8.87 -46.75
N PHE A 37 -34.45 9.11 -46.42
CA PHE A 37 -34.92 10.27 -45.66
C PHE A 37 -35.92 9.86 -44.58
N TYR A 38 -35.83 10.55 -43.44
CA TYR A 38 -36.71 10.39 -42.29
C TYR A 38 -37.57 11.63 -42.11
N THR A 39 -38.80 11.44 -41.66
CA THR A 39 -39.71 12.54 -41.29
C THR A 39 -39.43 13.04 -39.88
N THR A 40 -39.88 14.26 -39.54
CA THR A 40 -39.73 14.82 -38.19
C THR A 40 -40.23 13.87 -37.09
N THR A 41 -41.34 13.16 -37.33
CA THR A 41 -41.90 12.20 -36.37
C THR A 41 -41.00 11.00 -36.18
N GLN A 42 -40.46 10.43 -37.25
CA GLN A 42 -39.51 9.31 -37.17
C GLN A 42 -38.21 9.72 -36.48
N VAL A 43 -37.69 10.92 -36.78
CA VAL A 43 -36.49 11.44 -36.12
C VAL A 43 -36.72 11.67 -34.62
N SER A 44 -37.89 12.18 -34.25
CA SER A 44 -38.30 12.34 -32.86
C SER A 44 -38.28 11.00 -32.10
N GLU A 45 -38.82 9.94 -32.69
CA GLU A 45 -38.79 8.59 -32.13
C GLU A 45 -37.34 8.05 -32.01
N MET A 46 -36.50 8.27 -33.03
CA MET A 46 -35.11 7.78 -33.04
C MET A 46 -34.15 8.53 -32.10
N VAL A 47 -34.36 9.83 -31.90
CA VAL A 47 -33.54 10.66 -30.99
C VAL A 47 -34.09 10.58 -29.55
N GLY A 48 -35.37 10.27 -29.38
CA GLY A 48 -36.03 10.21 -28.08
C GLY A 48 -36.30 11.60 -27.48
N VAL A 49 -36.79 12.53 -28.31
CA VAL A 49 -37.24 13.87 -27.89
C VAL A 49 -38.51 14.24 -28.65
N GLU A 50 -39.31 15.17 -28.12
CA GLU A 50 -40.58 15.58 -28.72
C GLU A 50 -40.43 16.13 -30.16
N PRO A 51 -41.41 15.94 -31.07
CA PRO A 51 -41.35 16.45 -32.43
C PRO A 51 -41.17 17.97 -32.50
N SER A 52 -41.71 18.71 -31.53
CA SER A 52 -41.52 20.16 -31.39
C SER A 52 -40.05 20.52 -31.14
N THR A 53 -39.34 19.71 -30.35
CA THR A 53 -37.90 19.89 -30.06
C THR A 53 -37.07 19.65 -31.32
N ILE A 54 -37.39 18.60 -32.08
CA ILE A 54 -36.74 18.35 -33.37
C ILE A 54 -36.96 19.52 -34.31
N ARG A 55 -38.19 20.03 -34.47
CA ARG A 55 -38.45 21.19 -35.35
C ARG A 55 -37.68 22.43 -34.92
N PHE A 56 -37.59 22.67 -33.61
CA PHE A 56 -36.85 23.78 -33.05
C PHE A 56 -35.35 23.66 -33.30
N TRP A 57 -34.72 22.53 -32.95
CA TRP A 57 -33.31 22.26 -33.22
C TRP A 57 -32.98 22.30 -34.71
N SER A 58 -33.87 21.77 -35.55
CA SER A 58 -33.73 21.79 -37.00
C SER A 58 -33.74 23.19 -37.61
N LYS A 59 -34.28 24.18 -36.91
CA LYS A 59 -34.18 25.59 -37.31
C LYS A 59 -32.93 26.22 -36.69
N ARG A 60 -32.68 25.91 -35.42
CA ARG A 60 -31.58 26.47 -34.64
C ARG A 60 -30.20 26.08 -35.19
N PHE A 61 -30.04 24.86 -35.68
CA PHE A 61 -28.80 24.29 -36.20
C PHE A 61 -28.87 24.09 -37.73
N GLU A 62 -29.63 24.93 -38.44
CA GLU A 62 -29.82 24.79 -39.89
C GLU A 62 -28.52 24.91 -40.69
N ASN A 63 -27.52 25.62 -40.16
CA ASN A 63 -26.19 25.74 -40.78
C ASN A 63 -25.31 24.49 -40.58
N LEU A 64 -25.71 23.57 -39.69
CA LEU A 64 -24.94 22.39 -39.30
C LEU A 64 -25.62 21.08 -39.71
N LEU A 65 -26.89 21.13 -40.09
CA LEU A 65 -27.72 19.99 -40.50
C LEU A 65 -28.11 20.13 -41.97
N ASP A 66 -28.07 19.02 -42.71
CA ASP A 66 -28.30 19.01 -44.17
C ASP A 66 -29.76 18.67 -44.49
N ILE A 67 -30.70 19.45 -43.90
CA ILE A 67 -32.14 19.17 -43.90
C ILE A 67 -32.79 19.65 -45.20
N GLU A 68 -33.52 18.75 -45.85
CA GLU A 68 -34.30 19.07 -47.05
C GLU A 68 -35.78 19.30 -46.70
N VAL A 69 -36.46 20.18 -47.44
CA VAL A 69 -37.90 20.41 -47.28
C VAL A 69 -38.62 19.89 -48.51
N SER A 70 -39.45 18.86 -48.34
CA SER A 70 -40.28 18.29 -49.40
C SER A 70 -41.74 18.28 -48.96
N ASN A 71 -42.64 18.79 -49.81
CA ASN A 71 -44.08 18.86 -49.54
C ASN A 71 -44.42 19.46 -48.15
N LYS A 72 -43.76 20.57 -47.79
CA LYS A 72 -43.91 21.28 -46.50
C LYS A 72 -43.48 20.47 -45.26
N ASN A 73 -42.83 19.32 -45.45
CA ASN A 73 -42.29 18.49 -44.38
C ASN A 73 -40.75 18.48 -44.43
N LYS A 74 -40.12 18.55 -43.26
CA LYS A 74 -38.66 18.41 -43.12
C LYS A 74 -38.28 16.93 -43.29
N GLN A 75 -37.29 16.68 -44.15
CA GLN A 75 -36.68 15.40 -44.44
C GLN A 75 -35.23 15.41 -43.95
N TYR A 76 -34.89 14.40 -43.16
CA TYR A 76 -33.58 14.27 -42.50
C TYR A 76 -32.85 13.06 -43.06
N LYS A 77 -31.55 13.17 -43.30
CA LYS A 77 -30.70 12.02 -43.63
C LYS A 77 -30.29 11.31 -42.34
N LYS A 78 -29.81 10.06 -42.46
CA LYS A 78 -29.28 9.31 -41.31
C LYS A 78 -28.19 10.10 -40.56
N THR A 79 -27.34 10.81 -41.28
CA THR A 79 -26.32 11.70 -40.71
C THR A 79 -26.91 12.82 -39.85
N ASP A 80 -28.02 13.42 -40.25
CA ASP A 80 -28.69 14.47 -39.47
C ASP A 80 -29.30 13.91 -38.18
N VAL A 81 -29.82 12.68 -38.24
CA VAL A 81 -30.33 11.98 -37.05
C VAL A 81 -29.22 11.76 -36.04
N GLU A 82 -28.06 11.31 -36.48
CA GLU A 82 -26.91 11.13 -35.59
C GLU A 82 -26.44 12.48 -35.02
N LYS A 83 -26.30 13.52 -35.85
CA LYS A 83 -25.97 14.89 -35.38
C LYS A 83 -26.96 15.38 -34.31
N LEU A 84 -28.26 15.11 -34.48
CA LEU A 84 -29.29 15.46 -33.51
C LEU A 84 -29.18 14.66 -32.20
N LYS A 85 -28.73 13.39 -32.23
CA LYS A 85 -28.40 12.63 -31.01
C LYS A 85 -27.20 13.23 -30.28
N PHE A 86 -26.17 13.66 -31.01
CA PHE A 86 -25.02 14.35 -30.43
C PHE A 86 -25.42 15.66 -29.74
N ILE A 87 -26.24 16.47 -30.41
CA ILE A 87 -26.83 17.69 -29.84
C ILE A 87 -27.65 17.38 -28.58
N LYS A 88 -28.44 16.30 -28.58
CA LYS A 88 -29.19 15.86 -27.40
C LYS A 88 -28.28 15.55 -26.24
N LYS A 89 -27.22 14.77 -26.45
CA LYS A 89 -26.24 14.43 -25.40
C LYS A 89 -25.69 15.72 -24.78
N LEU A 90 -25.13 16.60 -25.61
CA LEU A 90 -24.52 17.84 -25.11
C LEU A 90 -25.53 18.73 -24.37
N ALA A 91 -26.76 18.90 -24.89
CA ALA A 91 -27.72 19.85 -24.33
C ALA A 91 -28.54 19.30 -23.15
N LYS A 92 -28.76 17.99 -23.08
CA LYS A 92 -29.61 17.37 -22.05
C LYS A 92 -28.86 16.52 -21.05
N GLU A 93 -27.77 15.87 -21.46
CA GLU A 93 -26.98 14.97 -20.59
C GLU A 93 -25.79 15.73 -20.00
N ASP A 94 -25.07 16.50 -20.84
CA ASP A 94 -23.88 17.26 -20.40
C ASP A 94 -24.22 18.67 -19.90
N GLY A 95 -25.49 19.10 -19.96
CA GLY A 95 -25.98 20.35 -19.35
C GLY A 95 -25.70 21.64 -20.13
N LEU A 96 -25.14 21.56 -21.34
CA LEU A 96 -24.79 22.74 -22.13
C LEU A 96 -26.04 23.48 -22.67
N THR A 97 -25.94 24.80 -22.78
CA THR A 97 -26.97 25.59 -23.46
C THR A 97 -26.93 25.34 -24.97
N LEU A 98 -28.06 25.46 -25.66
CA LEU A 98 -28.12 25.26 -27.11
C LEU A 98 -27.22 26.21 -27.92
N GLN A 99 -26.86 27.37 -27.35
CA GLN A 99 -25.87 28.28 -27.93
C GLN A 99 -24.46 27.68 -27.87
N GLN A 100 -24.05 27.17 -26.70
CA GLN A 100 -22.74 26.54 -26.53
C GLN A 100 -22.60 25.29 -27.39
N VAL A 101 -23.67 24.52 -27.54
CA VAL A 101 -23.70 23.35 -28.44
C VAL A 101 -23.48 23.77 -29.90
N GLU A 102 -24.09 24.88 -30.33
CA GLU A 102 -23.87 25.38 -31.69
C GLU A 102 -22.42 25.80 -31.92
N ASP A 103 -21.86 26.57 -30.99
CA ASP A 103 -20.48 27.05 -31.08
C ASP A 103 -19.47 25.88 -31.06
N TYR A 104 -19.73 24.86 -30.24
CA TYR A 104 -18.92 23.63 -30.19
C TYR A 104 -18.95 22.89 -31.54
N CYS A 105 -20.14 22.59 -32.05
CA CYS A 105 -20.31 21.86 -33.29
C CYS A 105 -19.80 22.64 -34.52
N SER A 106 -19.86 23.98 -34.48
CA SER A 106 -19.34 24.83 -35.57
C SER A 106 -17.82 24.90 -35.58
N SER A 107 -17.17 24.84 -34.42
CA SER A 107 -15.71 24.97 -34.30
C SER A 107 -14.96 23.64 -34.44
N LYS A 108 -15.43 22.59 -33.78
CA LYS A 108 -14.80 21.26 -33.77
C LYS A 108 -15.44 20.26 -34.74
N GLY A 109 -16.65 20.54 -35.24
CA GLY A 109 -17.43 19.58 -35.99
C GLY A 109 -18.15 18.57 -35.09
N PHE A 110 -18.83 17.62 -35.71
CA PHE A 110 -19.51 16.53 -35.00
C PHE A 110 -18.56 15.34 -34.85
N ASP A 111 -17.98 15.16 -33.66
CA ASP A 111 -17.19 13.97 -33.35
C ASP A 111 -18.08 12.87 -32.77
N MET A 112 -18.58 12.02 -33.66
CA MET A 112 -19.50 10.95 -33.28
C MET A 112 -18.82 9.84 -32.47
N ASN A 113 -17.49 9.85 -32.36
CA ASN A 113 -16.72 8.89 -31.56
C ASN A 113 -16.59 9.34 -30.08
N GLU A 114 -16.81 10.62 -29.76
CA GLU A 114 -16.74 11.15 -28.38
C GLU A 114 -17.98 10.85 -27.52
N ILE A 115 -19.04 10.26 -28.10
CA ILE A 115 -20.28 9.95 -27.38
C ILE A 115 -20.03 8.99 -26.20
N GLU A 116 -18.97 8.19 -26.23
CA GLU A 116 -18.68 7.21 -25.18
C GLU A 116 -17.87 7.73 -23.97
N GLN A 117 -17.33 8.97 -23.96
CA GLN A 117 -16.32 9.34 -22.95
C GLN A 117 -16.45 10.66 -22.15
N SER A 118 -17.39 11.55 -22.41
CA SER A 118 -17.37 12.89 -21.80
C SER A 118 -18.36 13.09 -20.63
N VAL A 119 -17.94 12.74 -19.40
CA VAL A 119 -18.38 13.48 -18.22
C VAL A 119 -17.37 14.60 -18.02
N VAL A 120 -17.80 15.88 -18.10
CA VAL A 120 -17.27 17.08 -17.39
C VAL A 120 -17.67 18.34 -18.18
N ASP A 121 -18.57 19.12 -17.59
CA ASP A 121 -19.21 20.33 -18.12
C ASP A 121 -18.36 21.61 -17.91
N SER A 122 -18.39 22.54 -18.87
CA SER A 122 -17.43 23.65 -19.04
C SER A 122 -18.10 25.04 -19.00
N SER A 123 -18.10 25.68 -17.83
CA SER A 123 -18.31 27.13 -17.72
C SER A 123 -16.97 27.86 -17.83
N ASN A 124 -16.59 28.27 -19.04
CA ASN A 124 -15.30 28.87 -19.39
C ASN A 124 -14.10 27.91 -19.16
N PRO A 125 -13.74 27.08 -20.16
CA PRO A 125 -12.69 26.07 -20.01
C PRO A 125 -11.35 26.68 -19.62
N LEU A 126 -11.04 27.92 -20.02
CA LEU A 126 -9.79 28.57 -19.66
C LEU A 126 -9.78 29.06 -18.21
N ALA A 127 -10.89 29.63 -17.72
CA ALA A 127 -11.00 30.03 -16.32
C ALA A 127 -11.01 28.80 -15.39
N ILE A 128 -11.73 27.75 -15.77
CA ILE A 128 -11.73 26.46 -15.05
C ILE A 128 -10.33 25.85 -15.08
N GLN A 129 -9.66 25.79 -16.23
CA GLN A 129 -8.28 25.27 -16.32
C GLN A 129 -7.29 26.09 -15.49
N THR A 130 -7.43 27.42 -15.48
CA THR A 130 -6.58 28.30 -14.66
C THR A 130 -6.79 28.05 -13.17
N ILE A 131 -8.05 27.94 -12.73
CA ILE A 131 -8.40 27.63 -11.34
C ILE A 131 -7.93 26.21 -10.99
N MET A 132 -8.13 25.23 -11.87
CA MET A 132 -7.64 23.86 -11.69
C MET A 132 -6.13 23.83 -11.56
N ALA A 133 -5.38 24.50 -12.43
CA ALA A 133 -3.92 24.57 -12.34
C ALA A 133 -3.47 25.22 -11.02
N ALA A 134 -4.10 26.31 -10.60
CA ALA A 134 -3.81 26.96 -9.32
C ALA A 134 -4.11 26.04 -8.13
N LEU A 135 -5.23 25.31 -8.17
CA LEU A 135 -5.59 24.33 -7.15
C LEU A 135 -4.63 23.14 -7.14
N THR A 136 -4.22 22.63 -8.30
CA THR A 136 -3.22 21.55 -8.40
C THR A 136 -1.91 21.96 -7.76
N VAL A 137 -1.41 23.17 -8.05
CA VAL A 137 -0.18 23.69 -7.44
C VAL A 137 -0.31 23.81 -5.92
N GLU A 138 -1.44 24.31 -5.42
CA GLU A 138 -1.66 24.45 -3.98
C GLU A 138 -1.82 23.08 -3.29
N ILE A 139 -2.49 22.12 -3.94
CA ILE A 139 -2.62 20.75 -3.46
C ILE A 139 -1.25 20.08 -3.40
N ASP A 140 -0.45 20.15 -4.46
CA ASP A 140 0.91 19.58 -4.50
C ASP A 140 1.78 20.19 -3.42
N LYS A 141 1.70 21.51 -3.22
CA LYS A 141 2.43 22.20 -2.14
C LYS A 141 2.01 21.68 -0.76
N LYS A 142 0.71 21.53 -0.50
CA LYS A 142 0.20 21.00 0.77
C LYS A 142 0.56 19.54 0.98
N LEU A 143 0.47 18.71 -0.05
CA LEU A 143 0.85 17.29 0.00
C LEU A 143 2.34 17.13 0.27
N ASN A 144 3.18 17.91 -0.41
CA ASN A 144 4.63 17.91 -0.16
C ASN A 144 4.96 18.40 1.26
N SER A 145 4.32 19.47 1.72
CA SER A 145 4.48 19.95 3.10
C SER A 145 4.08 18.90 4.12
N PHE A 146 2.94 18.25 3.93
CA PHE A 146 2.44 17.20 4.80
C PHE A 146 3.37 15.98 4.79
N SER A 147 3.82 15.54 3.61
CA SER A 147 4.76 14.44 3.45
C SER A 147 6.08 14.73 4.17
N ASN A 148 6.63 15.93 4.03
CA ASN A 148 7.84 16.35 4.73
C ASN A 148 7.65 16.38 6.26
N GLU A 149 6.48 16.85 6.74
CA GLU A 149 6.18 16.83 8.17
C GLU A 149 6.12 15.39 8.71
N LEU A 150 5.49 14.47 7.97
CA LEU A 150 5.46 13.05 8.33
C LEU A 150 6.86 12.43 8.33
N LEU A 151 7.67 12.70 7.30
CA LEU A 151 9.04 12.22 7.21
C LEU A 151 9.89 12.72 8.38
N ASN A 152 9.78 14.00 8.74
CA ASN A 152 10.48 14.57 9.89
C ASN A 152 10.04 13.90 11.21
N LYS A 153 8.74 13.70 11.41
CA LYS A 153 8.22 13.00 12.60
C LYS A 153 8.70 11.55 12.69
N ILE A 154 8.81 10.86 11.55
CA ILE A 154 9.34 9.49 11.48
C ILE A 154 10.84 9.50 11.81
N ASP A 155 11.62 10.40 11.20
CA ASP A 155 13.06 10.54 11.44
C ASP A 155 13.36 10.89 12.91
N GLU A 156 12.62 11.82 13.51
CA GLU A 156 12.73 12.14 14.94
C GLU A 156 12.43 10.93 15.84
N LYS A 157 11.36 10.19 15.56
CA LYS A 157 11.04 8.98 16.31
C LYS A 157 12.12 7.91 16.15
N GLN A 158 12.67 7.74 14.95
CA GLN A 158 13.76 6.80 14.70
C GLN A 158 15.02 7.19 15.47
N LYS A 159 15.42 8.47 15.42
CA LYS A 159 16.56 9.00 16.19
C LYS A 159 16.39 8.81 17.68
N ASN A 160 15.20 9.12 18.22
CA ASN A 160 14.91 8.91 19.64
C ASN A 160 14.97 7.42 20.01
N GLY A 161 14.48 6.53 19.15
CA GLY A 161 14.60 5.08 19.35
C GLY A 161 16.06 4.61 19.40
N VAL A 162 16.91 5.11 18.50
CA VAL A 162 18.35 4.81 18.51
C VAL A 162 19.02 5.32 19.78
N LEU A 163 18.71 6.53 20.23
CA LEU A 163 19.28 7.11 21.44
C LEU A 163 18.91 6.31 22.70
N ILE A 164 17.64 5.91 22.83
CA ILE A 164 17.17 5.06 23.94
C ILE A 164 17.88 3.71 23.93
N GLN A 165 18.08 3.11 22.75
CA GLN A 165 18.79 1.85 22.62
C GLN A 165 20.28 1.98 23.01
N GLN A 166 20.92 3.09 22.63
CA GLN A 166 22.29 3.39 23.02
C GLN A 166 22.41 3.55 24.55
N GLU A 167 21.54 4.36 25.16
CA GLU A 167 21.54 4.56 26.61
C GLU A 167 21.30 3.25 27.38
N MET A 168 20.41 2.38 26.87
CA MET A 168 20.17 1.07 27.46
C MET A 168 21.39 0.16 27.34
N ASN A 169 22.08 0.16 26.19
CA ASN A 169 23.31 -0.61 26.00
C ASN A 169 24.43 -0.12 26.93
N ASP A 170 24.59 1.19 27.08
CA ASP A 170 25.61 1.78 27.96
C ASP A 170 25.37 1.37 29.43
N LYS A 171 24.13 1.47 29.91
CA LYS A 171 23.75 1.00 31.25
C LYS A 171 23.96 -0.50 31.42
N LEU A 172 23.66 -1.29 30.40
CA LEU A 172 23.89 -2.73 30.42
C LEU A 172 25.40 -3.04 30.52
N HIS A 173 26.23 -2.36 29.73
CA HIS A 173 27.68 -2.49 29.79
C HIS A 173 28.24 -2.12 31.17
N GLU A 174 27.76 -1.02 31.75
CA GLU A 174 28.16 -0.61 33.11
C GLU A 174 27.76 -1.65 34.16
N THR A 175 26.52 -2.14 34.11
CA THR A 175 26.03 -3.18 35.03
C THR A 175 26.84 -4.47 34.90
N ILE A 176 27.14 -4.88 33.67
CA ILE A 176 28.00 -6.06 33.42
C ILE A 176 29.40 -5.83 33.99
N ALA A 177 30.00 -4.67 33.78
CA ALA A 177 31.34 -4.39 34.30
C ALA A 177 31.37 -4.50 35.84
N LEU A 178 30.42 -3.87 36.54
CA LEU A 178 30.34 -3.91 38.00
C LEU A 178 30.10 -5.33 38.52
N THR A 179 29.17 -6.08 37.92
CA THR A 179 28.84 -7.44 38.36
C THR A 179 29.96 -8.43 38.07
N VAL A 180 30.66 -8.29 36.94
CA VAL A 180 31.82 -9.13 36.62
C VAL A 180 32.95 -8.84 37.61
N ASP A 181 33.25 -7.57 37.90
CA ASP A 181 34.29 -7.21 38.86
C ASP A 181 33.97 -7.77 40.27
N GLU A 182 32.73 -7.66 40.72
CA GLU A 182 32.27 -8.20 42.01
C GLU A 182 32.42 -9.74 42.06
N ILE A 183 31.86 -10.45 41.08
CA ILE A 183 31.87 -11.92 41.05
C ILE A 183 33.30 -12.46 40.90
N VAL A 184 34.12 -11.83 40.05
CA VAL A 184 35.51 -12.25 39.84
C VAL A 184 36.32 -12.02 41.10
N SER A 185 36.18 -10.85 41.75
CA SER A 185 36.88 -10.55 42.99
C SER A 185 36.50 -11.54 44.10
N GLU A 186 35.20 -11.77 44.31
CA GLU A 186 34.72 -12.72 45.33
C GLU A 186 35.24 -14.14 45.08
N LYS A 187 35.17 -14.63 43.83
CA LYS A 187 35.65 -15.97 43.48
C LYS A 187 37.16 -16.09 43.61
N LEU A 188 37.90 -15.05 43.22
CA LEU A 188 39.36 -15.04 43.32
C LEU A 188 39.80 -15.03 44.77
N ASP A 189 39.22 -14.19 45.61
CA ASP A 189 39.52 -14.11 47.04
C ASP A 189 39.22 -15.44 47.74
N LYS A 190 38.09 -16.06 47.42
CA LYS A 190 37.74 -17.39 47.93
C LYS A 190 38.78 -18.43 47.51
N SER A 191 39.14 -18.47 46.23
CA SER A 191 40.13 -19.42 45.73
C SER A 191 41.52 -19.23 46.36
N VAL A 192 41.95 -17.98 46.53
CA VAL A 192 43.22 -17.65 47.21
C VAL A 192 43.18 -18.07 48.67
N SER A 193 42.07 -17.84 49.37
CA SER A 193 41.89 -18.24 50.77
C SER A 193 41.91 -19.76 50.96
N GLU A 194 41.23 -20.50 50.08
CA GLU A 194 41.24 -21.97 50.06
C GLU A 194 42.64 -22.52 49.78
N PHE A 195 43.34 -21.95 48.79
CA PHE A 195 44.71 -22.34 48.47
C PHE A 195 45.67 -22.05 49.62
N LYS A 196 45.55 -20.87 50.24
CA LYS A 196 46.37 -20.50 51.41
C LYS A 196 46.17 -21.47 52.57
N SER A 197 44.91 -21.78 52.89
CA SER A 197 44.59 -22.74 53.95
C SER A 197 45.18 -24.13 53.66
N TYR A 198 45.15 -24.56 52.40
CA TYR A 198 45.78 -25.81 51.97
C TYR A 198 47.31 -25.78 52.15
N VAL A 199 47.97 -24.69 51.75
CA VAL A 199 49.42 -24.53 51.89
C VAL A 199 49.83 -24.50 53.36
N ASP A 200 49.13 -23.71 54.19
CA ASP A 200 49.39 -23.62 55.63
C ASP A 200 49.28 -24.99 56.31
N GLU A 201 48.27 -25.78 55.93
CA GLU A 201 48.11 -27.15 56.44
C GLU A 201 49.25 -28.07 55.99
N LYS A 202 49.71 -27.96 54.75
CA LYS A 202 50.86 -28.74 54.27
C LYS A 202 52.16 -28.36 54.96
N GLU A 203 52.36 -27.08 55.25
CA GLU A 203 53.52 -26.58 55.99
C GLU A 203 53.51 -27.09 57.44
N ARG A 204 52.34 -27.09 58.11
CA ARG A 204 52.18 -27.68 59.45
C ARG A 204 52.46 -29.17 59.46
N GLN A 205 51.96 -29.91 58.47
CA GLN A 205 52.21 -31.35 58.34
C GLN A 205 53.71 -31.64 58.13
N ALA A 206 54.39 -30.87 57.29
CA ALA A 206 55.83 -30.99 57.09
C ALA A 206 56.60 -30.70 58.39
N THR A 207 56.30 -29.58 59.04
CA THR A 207 56.92 -29.17 60.31
C THR A 207 56.73 -30.23 61.40
N SER A 208 55.52 -30.81 61.50
CA SER A 208 55.24 -31.87 62.47
C SER A 208 56.08 -33.12 62.22
N ARG A 209 56.26 -33.52 60.95
CA ARG A 209 57.11 -34.67 60.59
C ARG A 209 58.58 -34.38 60.91
N ASP A 210 59.04 -33.17 60.66
CA ASP A 210 60.42 -32.77 60.97
C ASP A 210 60.70 -32.81 62.48
N ILE A 211 59.75 -32.32 63.30
CA ILE A 211 59.84 -32.40 64.76
C ILE A 211 59.89 -33.86 65.23
N GLU A 212 58.99 -34.72 64.72
CA GLU A 212 58.96 -36.14 65.06
C GLU A 212 60.28 -36.84 64.69
N MET A 213 60.85 -36.53 63.52
CA MET A 213 62.15 -37.05 63.09
C MET A 213 63.28 -36.60 64.02
N ILE A 214 63.29 -35.32 64.44
CA ILE A 214 64.28 -34.80 65.38
C ILE A 214 64.19 -35.51 66.73
N ASP A 215 62.98 -35.73 67.26
CA ASP A 215 62.79 -36.43 68.54
C ASP A 215 63.20 -37.90 68.45
N MET A 216 62.88 -38.59 67.35
CA MET A 216 63.39 -39.95 67.10
C MET A 216 64.92 -40.00 67.06
N LEU A 217 65.57 -39.03 66.42
CA LEU A 217 67.03 -38.94 66.36
C LEU A 217 67.64 -38.69 67.74
N LYS A 218 67.05 -37.79 68.55
CA LYS A 218 67.49 -37.53 69.93
C LYS A 218 67.39 -38.78 70.80
N ASN A 219 66.25 -39.47 70.77
CA ASN A 219 66.04 -40.69 71.54
C ASN A 219 67.07 -41.77 71.16
N ASN A 220 67.28 -41.99 69.86
CA ASN A 220 68.30 -42.93 69.37
C ASN A 220 69.72 -42.54 69.83
N MET A 221 70.06 -41.24 69.89
CA MET A 221 71.35 -40.79 70.38
C MET A 221 71.51 -41.01 71.89
N GLU A 222 70.47 -40.76 72.68
CA GLU A 222 70.48 -41.02 74.12
C GLU A 222 70.63 -42.50 74.44
N GLU A 223 69.92 -43.37 73.72
CA GLU A 223 70.06 -44.83 73.87
C GLU A 223 71.49 -45.28 73.56
N ARG A 224 72.07 -44.81 72.46
CA ARG A 224 73.47 -45.14 72.11
C ARG A 224 74.45 -44.64 73.16
N LYS A 225 74.21 -43.46 73.75
CA LYS A 225 75.05 -42.93 74.82
C LYS A 225 74.97 -43.80 76.08
N LYS A 226 73.76 -44.20 76.51
CA LYS A 226 73.58 -45.11 77.65
C LYS A 226 74.27 -46.45 77.42
N GLN A 227 74.12 -47.04 76.23
CA GLN A 227 74.79 -48.29 75.87
C GLN A 227 76.31 -48.16 75.94
N GLN A 228 76.88 -47.04 75.49
CA GLN A 228 78.32 -46.77 75.63
C GLN A 228 78.75 -46.64 77.09
N GLU A 229 78.01 -45.89 77.92
CA GLU A 229 78.30 -45.74 79.35
C GLU A 229 78.25 -47.09 80.10
N GLU A 230 77.27 -47.95 79.78
CA GLU A 230 77.18 -49.30 80.32
C GLU A 230 78.37 -50.18 79.90
N LEU A 231 78.72 -50.17 78.61
CA LEU A 231 79.89 -50.87 78.07
C LEU A 231 81.20 -50.42 78.73
N GLU A 232 81.37 -49.11 78.98
CA GLU A 232 82.52 -48.57 79.69
C GLU A 232 82.53 -48.99 81.17
N ALA A 233 81.39 -48.98 81.84
CA ALA A 233 81.26 -49.43 83.23
C ALA A 233 81.59 -50.92 83.36
N GLU A 234 81.12 -51.77 82.44
CA GLU A 234 81.48 -53.19 82.39
C GLU A 234 82.97 -53.40 82.14
N LYS A 235 83.56 -52.67 81.19
CA LYS A 235 85.02 -52.72 80.95
C LYS A 235 85.81 -52.33 82.19
N LYS A 236 85.39 -51.29 82.93
CA LYS A 236 86.03 -50.87 84.19
C LYS A 236 85.89 -51.93 85.29
N LYS A 237 84.72 -52.56 85.45
CA LYS A 237 84.52 -53.67 86.41
C LYS A 237 85.39 -54.88 86.06
N SER A 238 85.44 -55.27 84.78
CA SER A 238 86.28 -56.36 84.29
C SER A 238 87.77 -56.07 84.48
N PHE A 239 88.19 -54.83 84.27
CA PHE A 239 89.56 -54.37 84.52
C PHE A 239 89.92 -54.42 86.02
N LEU A 240 89.08 -53.90 86.91
CA LEU A 240 89.33 -53.93 88.36
C LEU A 240 89.33 -55.35 88.94
N GLY A 241 88.46 -56.24 88.42
CA GLY A 241 88.46 -57.66 88.81
C GLY A 241 89.76 -58.39 88.43
N ARG A 242 90.40 -58.01 87.32
CA ARG A 242 91.72 -58.53 86.91
C ARG A 242 92.90 -57.90 87.64
N LEU A 243 92.74 -56.68 88.18
CA LEU A 243 93.82 -55.93 88.84
C LEU A 243 93.89 -56.21 90.36
N PHE A 244 92.76 -56.54 90.99
CA PHE A 244 92.64 -56.72 92.45
C PHE A 244 92.07 -58.07 92.89
N GLY A 245 91.78 -58.98 91.95
CA GLY A 245 91.48 -60.38 92.25
C GLY A 245 92.77 -61.18 92.45
N LYS A 246 92.85 -61.95 93.55
CA LYS A 246 93.93 -62.92 93.83
C LYS A 246 94.07 -63.98 92.75
#